data_AF-A0A2N3FB16-F1
#
_entry.id   AF-A0A2N3FB16-F1
#
_cell.length_a   1.000
_cell.length_b   1.000
_cell.length_c   1.000
_cell.angle_alpha   90.00
_cell.angle_beta   90.00
_cell.angle_gamma   90.00
#
_symmetry.space_group_name_H-M   'P 1'
#
loop_
_entity.id
_entity.type
_entity.pdbx_description
1 polymer ?
#
loop_
_entity_poly.entity_id
_entity_poly.type
_entity_poly.pdbx_seq_one_letter_code
_entity_poly.pdbx_strand_id
1 'polypeptide(L)'
;MTKKERANPDLLLYAALWHDIGKQAGMGDHSISGAALIPGIARHMGLPEPLARDIEVLVREHLTLADFATTRDAEDPAVAAELIERLGGRADLFEVLRALTEADAKAASPKAWTSWRAQLIDTLTARVRATLARGPQVG
;
A
#
# COMPACT_ATOMS: atom_id res chain seq x y z
N MET A 1 0.19 19.78 -18.74
CA MET A 1 -0.67 18.74 -18.14
C MET A 1 0.24 17.65 -17.60
N THR A 2 0.48 17.62 -16.29
CA THR A 2 1.29 16.57 -15.66
C THR A 2 0.54 15.24 -15.79
N LYS A 3 1.24 14.21 -16.27
CA LYS A 3 0.70 12.86 -16.39
C LYS A 3 0.38 12.42 -14.95
N LYS A 4 -0.91 12.37 -14.59
CA LYS A 4 -1.37 11.84 -13.30
C LYS A 4 -0.82 10.41 -13.21
N GLU A 5 0.15 10.16 -12.35
CA GLU A 5 0.61 8.81 -12.06
C GLU A 5 -0.62 8.02 -11.58
N ARG A 6 -0.94 6.94 -12.27
CA ARG A 6 -2.06 6.06 -11.94
C ARG A 6 -1.47 4.73 -11.53
N ALA A 7 -2.09 4.09 -10.55
CA ALA A 7 -1.78 2.72 -10.16
C ALA A 7 -1.71 1.81 -11.41
N ASN A 8 -0.71 0.92 -11.44
CA ASN A 8 -0.67 -0.16 -12.43
C ASN A 8 -1.87 -1.08 -12.18
N PRO A 9 -2.82 -1.20 -13.13
CA PRO A 9 -4.06 -1.94 -12.90
C PRO A 9 -3.83 -3.45 -12.72
N ASP A 10 -2.84 -4.03 -13.40
CA ASP A 10 -2.56 -5.47 -13.29
C ASP A 10 -1.96 -5.79 -11.91
N LEU A 11 -1.02 -4.96 -11.46
CA LEU A 11 -0.43 -5.11 -10.12
C LEU A 11 -1.47 -4.88 -9.02
N LEU A 12 -2.34 -3.88 -9.18
CA LEU A 12 -3.46 -3.64 -8.26
C LEU A 12 -4.40 -4.84 -8.19
N LEU A 13 -4.71 -5.48 -9.32
CA LEU A 13 -5.55 -6.67 -9.36
C LEU A 13 -4.96 -7.82 -8.53
N TYR A 14 -3.67 -8.13 -8.73
CA TYR A 14 -3.02 -9.19 -7.95
C TYR A 14 -2.95 -8.85 -6.46
N ALA A 15 -2.57 -7.62 -6.11
CA ALA A 15 -2.51 -7.19 -4.73
C ALA A 15 -3.89 -7.23 -4.05
N ALA A 16 -4.94 -6.77 -4.74
CA ALA A 16 -6.31 -6.83 -4.23
C ALA A 16 -6.82 -8.27 -4.05
N LEU A 17 -6.46 -9.19 -4.95
CA LEU A 17 -6.84 -10.60 -4.85
C LEU A 17 -6.24 -11.28 -3.59
N TRP A 18 -5.05 -10.87 -3.16
CA TRP A 18 -4.29 -11.57 -2.12
C TRP A 18 -4.01 -10.76 -0.84
N HIS A 19 -4.45 -9.50 -0.74
CA HIS A 19 -4.15 -8.64 0.41
C HIS A 19 -4.43 -9.31 1.76
N ASP A 20 -5.50 -10.12 1.82
CA ASP A 20 -5.97 -10.79 3.03
C ASP A 20 -5.67 -12.30 3.07
N ILE A 21 -4.85 -12.82 2.16
CA ILE A 21 -4.64 -14.28 2.00
C ILE A 21 -4.05 -14.95 3.24
N GLY A 22 -3.41 -14.18 4.12
CA GLY A 22 -2.85 -14.62 5.39
C GLY A 22 -3.85 -14.64 6.56
N LYS A 23 -5.11 -14.24 6.37
CA LYS A 23 -6.11 -14.18 7.45
C LYS A 23 -6.42 -15.56 8.00
N GLN A 24 -5.92 -15.83 9.20
CA GLN A 24 -6.18 -17.07 9.95
C GLN A 24 -6.59 -16.72 11.37
N ALA A 25 -7.67 -17.33 11.86
CA ALA A 25 -8.20 -17.04 13.18
C ALA A 25 -7.17 -17.38 14.28
N GLY A 26 -6.80 -16.39 15.10
CA GLY A 26 -5.90 -16.57 16.24
C GLY A 26 -4.40 -16.65 15.89
N MET A 27 -4.00 -16.30 14.66
CA MET A 27 -2.60 -16.35 14.23
C MET A 27 -2.10 -15.00 13.70
N GLY A 28 -1.10 -14.45 14.40
CA GLY A 28 -0.15 -13.44 13.88
C GLY A 28 -0.73 -12.20 13.20
N ASP A 29 0.15 -11.47 12.51
CA ASP A 29 -0.22 -10.41 11.59
C ASP A 29 -0.50 -11.03 10.21
N HIS A 30 -1.73 -10.89 9.72
CA HIS A 30 -2.17 -11.52 8.46
C HIS A 30 -1.48 -10.93 7.23
N SER A 31 -0.97 -9.70 7.32
CA SER A 31 -0.23 -9.05 6.24
C SER A 31 1.14 -9.70 6.10
N ILE A 32 1.82 -9.99 7.22
CA ILE A 32 3.12 -10.67 7.24
C ILE A 32 2.96 -12.13 6.78
N SER A 33 1.98 -12.86 7.32
CA SER A 33 1.75 -14.25 6.91
C SER A 33 1.30 -14.35 5.45
N GLY A 34 0.47 -13.41 4.99
CA GLY A 34 0.02 -13.32 3.60
C GLY A 34 1.18 -13.07 2.63
N ALA A 35 2.05 -12.11 2.95
CA ALA A 35 3.24 -11.82 2.15
C ALA A 35 4.15 -13.04 1.98
N ALA A 36 4.36 -13.83 3.05
CA ALA A 36 5.17 -15.03 3.01
C ALA A 36 4.65 -16.13 2.05
N LEU A 37 3.36 -16.09 1.68
CA LEU A 37 2.76 -17.02 0.71
C LEU A 37 2.99 -16.61 -0.74
N ILE A 38 3.24 -15.32 -1.00
CA ILE A 38 3.30 -14.75 -2.35
C ILE A 38 4.37 -15.40 -3.24
N PRO A 39 5.62 -15.64 -2.81
CA PRO A 39 6.62 -16.28 -3.66
C PRO A 39 6.19 -17.66 -4.17
N GLY A 40 5.51 -18.44 -3.30
CA GLY A 40 4.97 -19.75 -3.65
C GLY A 40 3.84 -19.66 -4.67
N ILE A 41 2.88 -18.76 -4.44
CA ILE A 41 1.74 -18.51 -5.33
C ILE A 41 2.22 -18.01 -6.69
N ALA A 42 3.09 -17.00 -6.71
CA ALA A 42 3.62 -16.39 -7.92
C ALA A 42 4.35 -17.41 -8.80
N ARG A 43 5.19 -18.26 -8.19
CA ARG A 43 5.88 -19.36 -8.88
C ARG A 43 4.90 -20.36 -9.48
N HIS A 44 3.84 -20.73 -8.75
CA HIS A 44 2.82 -21.65 -9.26
C HIS A 44 2.06 -21.08 -10.46
N MET A 45 1.86 -19.76 -10.47
CA MET A 45 1.19 -19.03 -11.56
C MET A 45 2.11 -18.63 -12.72
N GLY A 46 3.42 -18.90 -12.62
CA GLY A 46 4.39 -18.49 -13.62
C GLY A 46 4.61 -16.98 -13.70
N LEU A 47 4.36 -16.24 -12.62
CA LEU A 47 4.60 -14.80 -12.56
C LEU A 47 6.11 -14.50 -12.51
N PRO A 48 6.57 -13.43 -13.17
CA PRO A 48 7.98 -13.04 -13.12
C PRO A 48 8.38 -12.52 -11.74
N GLU A 49 9.61 -12.80 -11.32
CA GLU A 49 10.13 -12.49 -10.00
C GLU A 49 9.99 -11.00 -9.57
N PRO A 50 10.20 -10.00 -10.46
CA PRO A 50 9.95 -8.60 -10.08
C PRO A 50 8.49 -8.33 -9.72
N LEU A 51 7.55 -8.94 -10.45
CA LEU A 51 6.12 -8.79 -10.17
C LEU A 51 5.76 -9.48 -8.85
N ALA A 52 6.31 -10.66 -8.59
CA ALA A 52 6.11 -11.39 -7.33
C ALA A 52 6.55 -10.54 -6.12
N ARG A 53 7.72 -9.90 -6.21
CA ARG A 53 8.24 -9.02 -5.16
C ARG A 53 7.37 -7.79 -4.94
N ASP A 54 6.88 -7.16 -6.01
CA ASP A 54 5.98 -6.00 -5.89
C ASP A 54 4.66 -6.39 -5.22
N ILE A 55 4.10 -7.56 -5.56
CA ILE A 55 2.90 -8.10 -4.93
C ILE A 55 3.15 -8.41 -3.45
N GLU A 56 4.29 -9.03 -3.12
CA GLU A 56 4.66 -9.34 -1.74
C GLU A 56 4.71 -8.09 -0.86
N VAL A 57 5.35 -7.02 -1.33
CA VAL A 57 5.42 -5.73 -0.63
C VAL A 57 4.02 -5.15 -0.44
N LEU A 58 3.17 -5.15 -1.47
CA LEU A 58 1.82 -4.61 -1.38
C LEU A 58 0.92 -5.40 -0.43
N VAL A 59 1.01 -6.73 -0.43
CA VAL A 59 0.28 -7.59 0.51
C VAL A 59 0.78 -7.37 1.94
N ARG A 60 2.09 -7.24 2.13
CA ARG A 60 2.67 -6.95 3.45
C ARG A 60 2.19 -5.63 4.02
N GLU A 61 2.11 -4.60 3.19
CA GLU A 61 1.89 -3.22 3.63
C GLU A 61 0.44 -2.72 3.39
N HIS A 62 -0.50 -3.60 3.01
CA HIS A 62 -1.85 -3.19 2.58
C HIS A 62 -2.64 -2.36 3.61
N LEU A 63 -2.36 -2.55 4.90
CA LEU A 63 -2.96 -1.77 5.99
C LEU A 63 -2.17 -0.50 6.34
N THR A 64 -0.90 -0.40 5.96
CA THR A 64 0.05 0.60 6.49
C THR A 64 -0.42 2.03 6.22
N LEU A 65 -0.90 2.33 5.01
CA LEU A 65 -1.40 3.66 4.68
C LEU A 65 -2.65 4.02 5.52
N ALA A 66 -3.57 3.07 5.68
CA ALA A 66 -4.81 3.28 6.42
C ALA A 66 -4.54 3.46 7.92
N ASP A 67 -3.62 2.66 8.47
CA ASP A 67 -3.18 2.76 9.86
C ASP A 67 -2.48 4.10 10.10
N PHE A 68 -1.43 4.41 9.34
CA PHE A 68 -0.65 5.65 9.54
C PHE A 68 -1.52 6.90 9.43
N ALA A 69 -2.43 6.95 8.45
CA ALA A 69 -3.30 8.10 8.28
C ALA A 69 -4.27 8.31 9.46
N THR A 70 -4.61 7.26 10.21
CA THR A 70 -5.64 7.32 11.26
C THR A 70 -5.07 7.31 12.68
N THR A 71 -3.83 6.83 12.86
CA THR A 71 -3.19 6.68 14.17
C THR A 71 -2.00 7.62 14.39
N ARG A 72 -1.53 8.30 13.34
CA ARG A 72 -0.35 9.19 13.39
C ARG A 72 -0.68 10.58 12.83
N ASP A 73 0.26 11.51 13.00
CA ASP A 73 0.17 12.83 12.40
C ASP A 73 0.48 12.76 10.89
N ALA A 74 -0.52 12.97 10.05
CA ALA A 74 -0.39 12.91 8.59
C ALA A 74 0.46 14.05 8.00
N GLU A 75 0.69 15.13 8.75
CA GLU A 75 1.52 16.26 8.33
C GLU A 75 3.01 16.05 8.66
N ASP A 76 3.33 15.13 9.59
CA ASP A 76 4.69 14.85 10.02
C ASP A 76 5.54 14.30 8.83
N PRO A 77 6.63 15.00 8.44
CA PRO A 77 7.56 14.51 7.42
C PRO A 77 8.08 13.09 7.67
N ALA A 78 8.27 12.69 8.94
CA ALA A 78 8.81 11.39 9.31
C ALA A 78 7.83 10.24 8.99
N VAL A 79 6.52 10.46 9.13
CA VAL A 79 5.49 9.46 8.81
C VAL A 79 5.48 9.16 7.31
N ALA A 80 5.58 10.20 6.47
CA ALA A 80 5.68 10.04 5.03
C ALA A 80 7.00 9.34 4.63
N ALA A 81 8.12 9.70 5.26
CA ALA A 81 9.42 9.08 4.99
C ALA A 81 9.43 7.58 5.32
N GLU A 82 8.87 7.19 6.47
CA GLU A 82 8.78 5.78 6.87
C GLU A 82 7.91 4.97 5.90
N LEU A 83 6.75 5.51 5.48
CA LEU A 83 5.89 4.85 4.51
C LEU A 83 6.58 4.67 3.15
N ILE A 84 7.36 5.66 2.71
CA ILE A 84 8.16 5.58 1.47
C ILE A 84 9.25 4.50 1.59
N GLU A 85 9.92 4.42 2.74
CA GLU A 85 10.97 3.43 3.01
C GLU A 85 10.42 1.99 2.94
N ARG A 86 9.24 1.75 3.54
CA ARG A 86 8.55 0.45 3.48
C ARG A 86 8.22 -0.01 2.06
N LEU A 87 8.06 0.94 1.13
CA LEU A 87 7.82 0.71 -0.29
C LEU A 87 9.10 0.78 -1.14
N GLY A 88 10.28 0.77 -0.52
CA GLY A 88 11.56 0.81 -1.20
C GLY A 88 11.82 2.10 -1.99
N GLY A 89 11.22 3.21 -1.58
CA GLY A 89 11.37 4.50 -2.27
C GLY A 89 10.56 4.65 -3.55
N ARG A 90 9.65 3.70 -3.87
CA ARG A 90 8.97 3.64 -5.17
C ARG A 90 7.61 4.33 -5.18
N ALA A 91 7.52 5.37 -6.01
CA ALA A 91 6.27 6.11 -6.22
C ALA A 91 5.18 5.26 -6.86
N ASP A 92 5.53 4.36 -7.77
CA ASP A 92 4.57 3.52 -8.46
C ASP A 92 3.93 2.44 -7.56
N LEU A 93 4.68 1.88 -6.60
CA LEU A 93 4.10 1.02 -5.56
C LEU A 93 3.18 1.81 -4.62
N PHE A 94 3.54 3.04 -4.27
CA PHE A 94 2.71 3.89 -3.43
C PHE A 94 1.35 4.19 -4.08
N GLU A 95 1.32 4.47 -5.39
CA GLU A 95 0.06 4.69 -6.10
C GLU A 95 -0.83 3.44 -6.11
N VAL A 96 -0.24 2.24 -6.19
CA VAL A 96 -0.99 0.98 -6.07
C VAL A 96 -1.49 0.78 -4.64
N LEU A 97 -0.67 1.01 -3.62
CA LEU A 97 -1.09 0.91 -2.22
C LEU A 97 -2.24 1.86 -1.92
N ARG A 98 -2.17 3.11 -2.40
CA ARG A 98 -3.26 4.09 -2.23
C ARG A 98 -4.58 3.59 -2.81
N ALA A 99 -4.53 3.05 -4.02
CA ALA A 99 -5.71 2.51 -4.68
C ALA A 99 -6.24 1.25 -3.95
N LEU A 100 -5.34 0.38 -3.50
CA LEU A 100 -5.68 -0.82 -2.74
C LEU A 100 -6.37 -0.46 -1.42
N THR A 101 -5.83 0.49 -0.65
CA THR A 101 -6.42 0.97 0.60
C THR A 101 -7.84 1.52 0.42
N GLU A 102 -8.08 2.28 -0.64
CA GLU A 102 -9.42 2.79 -0.95
C GLU A 102 -10.38 1.67 -1.36
N ALA A 103 -9.93 0.74 -2.19
CA ALA A 103 -10.73 -0.39 -2.65
C ALA A 103 -11.12 -1.33 -1.50
N ASP A 104 -10.16 -1.70 -0.64
CA ASP A 104 -10.38 -2.53 0.54
C ASP A 104 -11.40 -1.89 1.50
N ALA A 105 -11.18 -0.64 1.89
CA ALA A 105 -12.08 0.05 2.80
C ALA A 105 -13.51 0.16 2.24
N LYS A 106 -13.68 0.42 0.94
CA LYS A 106 -15.00 0.47 0.30
C LYS A 106 -15.65 -0.92 0.21
N ALA A 107 -14.88 -1.97 -0.01
CA ALA A 107 -15.37 -3.34 -0.08
C ALA A 107 -15.77 -3.88 1.31
N ALA A 108 -15.02 -3.53 2.35
CA ALA A 108 -15.28 -3.96 3.72
C ALA A 108 -16.61 -3.41 4.26
N SER A 109 -16.86 -2.11 4.12
CA SER A 109 -18.13 -1.49 4.49
C SER A 109 -18.20 -0.02 4.03
N PRO A 110 -19.38 0.51 3.64
CA PRO A 110 -19.57 1.95 3.46
C PRO A 110 -19.21 2.78 4.70
N LYS A 111 -19.26 2.19 5.90
CA LYS A 111 -18.85 2.86 7.15
C LYS A 111 -17.32 2.87 7.36
N ALA A 112 -16.59 2.00 6.68
CA ALA A 112 -15.13 1.94 6.76
C ALA A 112 -14.46 3.04 5.91
N TRP A 113 -15.15 3.56 4.89
CA TRP A 113 -14.72 4.70 4.07
C TRP A 113 -15.61 5.94 4.26
N THR A 114 -15.33 6.72 5.30
CA THR A 114 -16.03 7.98 5.59
C THR A 114 -15.31 9.18 4.97
N SER A 115 -16.01 10.33 4.84
CA SER A 115 -15.38 11.58 4.36
C SER A 115 -14.17 12.00 5.21
N TRP A 116 -14.26 11.82 6.54
CA TRP A 116 -13.15 12.10 7.44
C TRP A 116 -11.96 11.18 7.20
N ARG A 117 -12.19 9.87 7.04
CA ARG A 117 -11.10 8.93 6.74
C ARG A 117 -10.48 9.22 5.37
N ALA A 118 -11.29 9.56 4.37
CA ALA A 118 -10.80 9.96 3.06
C ALA A 118 -9.87 11.18 3.17
N GLN A 119 -10.26 12.21 3.93
CA GLN A 119 -9.43 13.40 4.16
C GLN A 119 -8.08 13.06 4.81
N LEU A 120 -8.07 12.25 5.87
CA LEU A 120 -6.83 11.84 6.53
C LEU A 120 -5.86 11.15 5.56
N ILE A 121 -6.38 10.21 4.77
CA ILE A 121 -5.52 9.50 3.83
C ILE A 121 -5.09 10.41 2.66
N ASP A 122 -5.95 11.32 2.19
CA ASP A 122 -5.60 12.30 1.16
C ASP A 122 -4.49 13.26 1.64
N THR A 123 -4.53 13.70 2.90
CA THR A 123 -3.47 14.51 3.52
C THR A 123 -2.13 13.78 3.50
N LEU A 124 -2.07 12.56 4.04
CA LEU A 124 -0.84 11.77 4.04
C LEU A 124 -0.38 11.45 2.61
N THR A 125 -1.31 11.19 1.69
CA THR A 125 -1.01 10.95 0.28
C THR A 125 -0.35 12.14 -0.40
N ALA A 126 -0.86 13.35 -0.16
CA ALA A 126 -0.26 14.57 -0.68
C ALA A 126 1.16 14.77 -0.13
N ARG A 127 1.39 14.47 1.15
CA ARG A 127 2.69 14.55 1.79
C ARG A 127 3.70 13.56 1.19
N VAL A 128 3.30 12.30 1.01
CA VAL A 128 4.13 11.25 0.39
C VAL A 128 4.52 11.64 -1.04
N ARG A 129 3.57 12.03 -1.88
CA ARG A 129 3.83 12.49 -3.26
C ARG A 129 4.79 13.67 -3.29
N ALA A 130 4.61 14.65 -2.40
CA ALA A 130 5.49 15.81 -2.31
C ALA A 130 6.93 15.42 -1.90
N THR A 131 7.09 14.41 -1.03
CA THR A 131 8.40 13.90 -0.63
C THR A 131 9.08 13.10 -1.74
N LEU A 132 8.35 12.22 -2.42
CA LEU A 132 8.85 11.48 -3.58
C LEU A 132 9.31 12.40 -4.72
N ALA A 133 8.56 13.49 -4.96
CA ALA A 133 8.90 14.47 -6.00
C ALA A 133 10.19 15.27 -5.69
N ARG A 134 10.60 15.36 -4.42
CA ARG A 134 11.83 16.06 -4.00
C ARG A 134 13.10 15.21 -4.15
N GLY A 135 12.97 13.89 -4.36
CA GLY A 135 14.11 12.95 -4.37
C GLY A 135 14.71 12.72 -2.97
N PRO A 136 15.71 11.83 -2.84
CA PRO A 136 16.36 11.55 -1.55
C PRO A 136 17.00 12.82 -0.98
N GLN A 137 16.62 13.20 0.24
CA GLN A 137 17.29 14.26 0.98
C GLN A 137 18.64 13.70 1.45
N VAL A 138 19.71 14.02 0.72
CA VAL A 138 21.07 13.69 1.13
C VAL A 138 21.39 14.59 2.33
N GLY A 139 21.32 14.02 3.54
CA GLY A 139 21.79 14.62 4.79
C GLY A 139 23.18 14.12 5.15
#